data_AF-A0A2K5W8I3-F1
#
_entry.id   AF-A0A2K5W8I3-F1
#
_cell.length_a   1.000
_cell.length_b   1.000
_cell.length_c   1.000
_cell.angle_alpha   90.00
_cell.angle_beta   90.00
_cell.angle_gamma   90.00
#
_symmetry.space_group_name_H-M   'P 1'
#
loop_
_entity.id
_entity.type
_entity.pdbx_description
1 polymer ?
#
loop_
_entity_poly.entity_id
_entity_poly.type
_entity_poly.pdbx_seq_one_letter_code
_entity_poly.pdbx_strand_id
1 'polypeptide(L)'
;MSQRASGGFTHDELLKVWKGLFYCMWMQDKPLLQEELGRTISQLVHAFQTTEAQHLFLQAFWQTMNREWTGIDRLRLDKFYMLMRMVLNESLKVLKIRGWEERQIEELLELLTSEILHPSSQAPHGVKSHFIEIFLEELTKVGAEELTADQNLKFIDPFCRIAARTKDSLVLNNITRGIFETIVEQAPLAIEDLLNELDARDEEAASDSEESSEDGERGDALSQKRSERPPAGSVCRAEPEAGEQTGDDRDSGGPVLQFDYEAVANRLFEMASRQSTPSQNRKRLYKVIRKLQDLAGGIFPEDEIPEKACRRLLEGRRQKKTKKQKRLLSLRRERGKGEKEPPSLGMERKRSRRRGVGAGPKARAEADEQPGTAKWTLLRDQPGGRGQRGAHQRRRTPRQPAGARAKAANVQEPEKKKKRRE
;
A
#
# COMPACT_ATOMS: atom_id res chain seq x y z
N MET A 1 47.52 21.45 1.48
CA MET A 1 46.27 20.67 1.33
C MET A 1 46.69 19.21 1.24
N SER A 2 46.45 18.44 2.30
CA SER A 2 46.90 17.05 2.38
C SER A 2 45.90 16.16 1.63
N GLN A 3 46.31 15.58 0.51
CA GLN A 3 45.55 14.54 -0.18
C GLN A 3 45.49 13.30 0.71
N ARG A 4 44.29 12.80 0.99
CA ARG A 4 44.09 11.55 1.74
C ARG A 4 44.23 10.36 0.81
N ALA A 5 44.84 9.30 1.35
CA ALA A 5 45.15 8.04 0.68
C ALA A 5 43.94 7.07 0.55
N SER A 6 42.71 7.51 0.79
CA SER A 6 41.51 6.82 0.31
C SER A 6 40.69 7.82 -0.52
N GLY A 7 40.56 7.55 -1.82
CA GLY A 7 39.94 8.45 -2.79
C GLY A 7 38.41 8.55 -2.70
N GLY A 8 37.85 8.57 -1.49
CA GLY A 8 36.41 8.68 -1.24
C GLY A 8 36.00 10.08 -0.79
N PHE A 9 34.79 10.50 -1.15
CA PHE A 9 34.19 11.72 -0.63
C PHE A 9 33.85 11.58 0.86
N THR A 10 34.14 12.62 1.64
CA THR A 10 33.65 12.74 3.02
C THR A 10 32.20 13.21 3.04
N HIS A 11 31.52 12.97 4.16
CA HIS A 11 30.13 13.42 4.36
C HIS A 11 29.97 14.94 4.15
N ASP A 12 30.87 15.76 4.71
CA ASP A 12 30.85 17.22 4.57
C ASP A 12 31.07 17.69 3.13
N GLU A 13 31.88 16.96 2.35
CA GLU A 13 32.08 17.26 0.93
C GLU A 13 30.81 16.96 0.14
N LEU A 14 30.14 15.85 0.42
CA LEU A 14 28.86 15.49 -0.22
C LEU A 14 27.74 16.47 0.14
N LEU A 15 27.72 17.01 1.36
CA LEU A 15 26.79 18.09 1.72
C LEU A 15 27.03 19.37 0.90
N LYS A 16 28.28 19.71 0.60
CA LYS A 16 28.62 20.84 -0.28
C LYS A 16 28.21 20.57 -1.73
N VAL A 17 28.46 19.35 -2.21
CA VAL A 17 28.02 18.91 -3.55
C VAL A 17 26.50 19.01 -3.67
N TRP A 18 25.76 18.44 -2.72
CA TRP A 18 24.30 18.49 -2.73
C TRP A 18 23.73 19.90 -2.61
N LYS A 19 24.37 20.79 -1.87
CA LYS A 19 24.01 22.21 -1.88
C LYS A 19 24.15 22.80 -3.29
N GLY A 20 25.23 22.48 -4.01
CA GLY A 20 25.40 22.87 -5.42
C GLY A 20 24.29 22.32 -6.31
N LEU A 21 24.04 21.02 -6.25
CA LEU A 21 23.01 20.34 -7.05
C LEU A 21 21.59 20.86 -6.76
N PHE A 22 21.29 21.16 -5.50
CA PHE A 22 20.04 21.79 -5.08
C PHE A 22 19.83 23.12 -5.78
N TYR A 23 20.85 23.99 -5.83
CA TYR A 23 20.75 25.28 -6.51
C TYR A 23 20.77 25.15 -8.04
N CYS A 24 21.40 24.12 -8.61
CA CYS A 24 21.24 23.79 -10.02
C CYS A 24 19.77 23.49 -10.35
N MET A 25 19.12 22.63 -9.55
CA MET A 25 17.68 22.35 -9.69
C MET A 25 16.84 23.62 -9.45
N TRP A 26 17.20 24.43 -8.45
CA TRP A 26 16.51 25.68 -8.12
C TRP A 26 16.43 26.67 -9.29
N MET A 27 17.53 26.84 -10.04
CA MET A 27 17.64 27.78 -11.15
C MET A 27 17.07 27.26 -12.47
N GLN A 28 16.72 25.97 -12.56
CA GLN A 28 16.13 25.41 -13.77
C GLN A 28 14.62 25.71 -13.83
N ASP A 29 14.22 26.57 -14.76
CA ASP A 29 12.82 27.01 -14.89
C ASP A 29 12.07 26.30 -16.04
N LYS A 30 12.77 25.64 -16.96
CA LYS A 30 12.15 24.96 -18.10
C LYS A 30 11.73 23.54 -17.72
N PRO A 31 10.44 23.15 -17.82
CA PRO A 31 9.95 21.86 -17.32
C PRO A 31 10.71 20.63 -17.85
N LEU A 32 10.93 20.53 -19.16
CA LEU A 32 11.68 19.40 -19.74
C LEU A 32 13.12 19.32 -19.23
N LEU A 33 13.76 20.48 -19.04
CA LEU A 33 15.11 20.52 -18.49
C LEU A 33 15.14 20.26 -16.98
N GLN A 34 14.06 20.52 -16.25
CA GLN A 34 13.94 20.13 -14.84
C GLN A 34 13.92 18.61 -14.72
N GLU A 35 13.15 17.93 -15.59
CA GLU A 35 13.06 16.48 -15.61
C GLU A 35 14.41 15.85 -15.99
N GLU A 36 15.03 16.32 -17.07
CA GLU A 36 16.35 15.84 -17.51
C GLU A 36 17.43 16.06 -16.44
N LEU A 37 17.45 17.25 -15.83
CA LEU A 37 18.38 17.55 -14.74
C LEU A 37 18.12 16.67 -13.52
N GLY A 38 16.85 16.45 -13.15
CA GLY A 38 16.47 15.59 -12.04
C GLY A 38 16.95 14.15 -12.24
N ARG A 39 16.73 13.61 -13.45
CA ARG A 39 17.19 12.28 -13.87
C ARG A 39 18.71 12.17 -13.81
N THR A 40 19.41 13.18 -14.34
CA THR A 40 20.88 13.22 -14.32
C THR A 40 21.41 13.23 -12.89
N ILE A 41 20.83 14.06 -12.02
CA ILE A 41 21.23 14.18 -10.61
C ILE A 41 20.97 12.87 -9.84
N SER A 42 19.80 12.26 -10.02
CA SER A 42 19.45 11.03 -9.28
C SER A 42 20.34 9.85 -9.68
N GLN A 43 20.72 9.76 -10.96
CA GLN A 43 21.59 8.69 -11.47
C GLN A 43 23.04 8.78 -10.98
N LEU A 44 23.48 9.92 -10.41
CA LEU A 44 24.83 10.06 -9.85
C LEU A 44 25.12 9.04 -8.74
N VAL A 45 24.10 8.49 -8.07
CA VAL A 45 24.27 7.43 -7.07
C VAL A 45 24.98 6.19 -7.67
N HIS A 46 24.78 5.91 -8.96
CA HIS A 46 25.40 4.78 -9.65
C HIS A 46 26.86 5.04 -10.06
N ALA A 47 27.33 6.29 -10.01
CA ALA A 47 28.71 6.63 -10.31
C ALA A 47 29.67 6.28 -9.16
N PHE A 48 29.15 6.04 -7.94
CA PHE A 48 29.95 5.63 -6.79
C PHE A 48 30.19 4.12 -6.78
N GLN A 49 31.45 3.72 -6.58
CA GLN A 49 31.87 2.30 -6.65
C GLN A 49 31.58 1.52 -5.36
N THR A 50 31.49 2.22 -4.22
CA THR A 50 31.37 1.61 -2.89
C THR A 50 29.99 1.86 -2.29
N THR A 51 29.45 0.90 -1.55
CA THR A 51 28.18 1.05 -0.79
C THR A 51 28.23 2.22 0.16
N GLU A 52 29.35 2.43 0.85
CA GLU A 52 29.50 3.49 1.84
C GLU A 52 29.38 4.87 1.19
N ALA A 53 29.99 5.06 0.02
CA ALA A 53 29.88 6.32 -0.71
C ALA A 53 28.46 6.55 -1.26
N GLN A 54 27.78 5.49 -1.74
CA GLN A 54 26.37 5.57 -2.16
C GLN A 54 25.46 5.96 -0.99
N HIS A 55 25.67 5.32 0.16
CA HIS A 55 24.94 5.60 1.40
C HIS A 55 25.17 7.05 1.86
N LEU A 56 26.42 7.51 1.90
CA LEU A 56 26.75 8.89 2.26
C LEU A 56 26.14 9.92 1.27
N PHE A 57 26.12 9.59 -0.02
CA PHE A 57 25.50 10.45 -1.03
C PHE A 57 23.99 10.58 -0.82
N LEU A 58 23.30 9.47 -0.58
CA LEU A 58 21.86 9.48 -0.27
C LEU A 58 21.56 10.15 1.07
N GLN A 59 22.40 9.95 2.08
CA GLN A 59 22.24 10.60 3.38
C GLN A 59 22.35 12.12 3.25
N ALA A 60 23.38 12.60 2.55
CA ALA A 60 23.60 14.02 2.30
C ALA A 60 22.46 14.66 1.48
N PHE A 61 21.82 13.90 0.58
CA PHE A 61 20.62 14.33 -0.13
C PHE A 61 19.48 14.65 0.84
N TRP A 62 19.07 13.68 1.67
CA TRP A 62 17.94 13.84 2.58
C TRP A 62 18.19 14.94 3.62
N GLN A 63 19.42 15.03 4.13
CA GLN A 63 19.81 16.13 5.02
C GLN A 63 19.74 17.51 4.34
N THR A 64 20.14 17.59 3.07
CA THR A 64 20.03 18.84 2.29
C THR A 64 18.56 19.18 2.04
N MET A 65 17.74 18.22 1.64
CA MET A 65 16.30 18.43 1.47
C MET A 65 15.65 18.89 2.76
N ASN A 66 15.91 18.22 3.89
CA ASN A 66 15.38 18.60 5.19
C ASN A 66 15.74 20.03 5.60
N ARG A 67 17.00 20.43 5.36
CA ARG A 67 17.50 21.77 5.72
C ARG A 67 16.89 22.87 4.87
N GLU A 68 16.81 22.68 3.56
CA GLU A 68 16.41 23.73 2.60
C GLU A 68 14.89 23.79 2.36
N TRP A 69 14.13 22.74 2.74
CA TRP A 69 12.72 22.59 2.38
C TRP A 69 11.84 23.80 2.72
N THR A 70 12.02 24.37 3.92
CA THR A 70 11.22 25.52 4.38
C THR A 70 11.51 26.80 3.59
N GLY A 71 12.66 26.86 2.90
CA GLY A 71 13.03 27.96 2.02
C GLY A 71 12.46 27.86 0.61
N ILE A 72 11.92 26.71 0.21
CA ILE A 72 11.36 26.51 -1.14
C ILE A 72 9.98 27.18 -1.22
N ASP A 73 9.80 28.09 -2.17
CA ASP A 73 8.51 28.71 -2.42
C ASP A 73 7.58 27.80 -3.25
N ARG A 74 6.27 28.09 -3.21
CA ARG A 74 5.24 27.25 -3.84
C ARG A 74 5.46 27.00 -5.34
N LEU A 75 6.05 27.93 -6.09
CA LEU A 75 6.23 27.77 -7.55
C LEU A 75 7.35 26.80 -7.89
N ARG A 76 8.22 26.47 -6.92
CA ARG A 76 9.37 25.57 -7.12
C ARG A 76 9.17 24.20 -6.49
N LEU A 77 8.13 23.98 -5.69
CA LEU A 77 7.94 22.73 -4.95
C LEU A 77 7.87 21.50 -5.85
N ASP A 78 7.14 21.59 -6.97
CA ASP A 78 6.85 20.42 -7.82
C ASP A 78 8.12 19.73 -8.35
N LYS A 79 9.13 20.50 -8.78
CA LYS A 79 10.40 19.92 -9.24
C LYS A 79 11.22 19.29 -8.13
N PHE A 80 11.09 19.76 -6.89
CA PHE A 80 11.75 19.15 -5.74
C PHE A 80 11.02 17.88 -5.27
N TYR A 81 9.69 17.85 -5.37
CA TYR A 81 8.92 16.61 -5.20
C TYR A 81 9.28 15.55 -6.24
N MET A 82 9.43 15.95 -7.50
CA MET A 82 9.92 15.09 -8.59
C MET A 82 11.34 14.59 -8.30
N LEU A 83 12.25 15.47 -7.86
CA LEU A 83 13.62 15.08 -7.52
C LEU A 83 13.66 14.05 -6.39
N MET A 84 12.89 14.23 -5.32
CA MET A 84 12.78 13.24 -4.24
C MET A 84 12.31 11.88 -4.74
N ARG A 85 11.34 11.87 -5.67
CA ARG A 85 10.83 10.65 -6.30
C ARG A 85 11.90 9.95 -7.12
N MET A 86 12.63 10.69 -7.95
CA MET A 86 13.72 10.14 -8.76
C MET A 86 14.87 9.60 -7.90
N VAL A 87 15.29 10.33 -6.86
CA VAL A 87 16.35 9.87 -5.95
C VAL A 87 15.94 8.61 -5.18
N LEU A 88 14.68 8.54 -4.71
CA LEU A 88 14.17 7.32 -4.08
C LEU A 88 14.17 6.16 -5.08
N ASN A 89 13.66 6.37 -6.30
CA ASN A 89 13.65 5.35 -7.35
C ASN A 89 15.05 4.81 -7.66
N GLU A 90 16.03 5.70 -7.86
CA GLU A 90 17.41 5.30 -8.13
C GLU A 90 18.06 4.61 -6.91
N SER A 91 17.71 4.98 -5.68
CA SER A 91 18.18 4.26 -4.47
C SER A 91 17.66 2.82 -4.40
N LEU A 92 16.42 2.57 -4.84
CA LEU A 92 15.85 1.22 -4.93
C LEU A 92 16.47 0.43 -6.08
N LYS A 93 16.78 1.06 -7.21
CA LYS A 93 17.51 0.42 -8.32
C LYS A 93 18.91 -0.03 -7.90
N VAL A 94 19.59 0.72 -7.03
CA VAL A 94 20.89 0.27 -6.46
C VAL A 94 20.72 -1.06 -5.72
N LEU A 95 19.66 -1.23 -4.92
CA LEU A 95 19.37 -2.49 -4.25
C LEU A 95 19.05 -3.61 -5.24
N LYS A 96 18.24 -3.31 -6.27
CA LYS A 96 17.90 -4.24 -7.34
C LYS A 96 19.13 -4.78 -8.07
N ILE A 97 20.04 -3.90 -8.50
CA ILE A 97 21.29 -4.28 -9.20
C ILE A 97 22.14 -5.24 -8.34
N ARG A 98 22.04 -5.11 -7.02
CA ARG A 98 22.76 -5.93 -6.04
C ARG A 98 21.96 -7.14 -5.56
N GLY A 99 20.86 -7.46 -6.23
CA GLY A 99 20.05 -8.65 -5.96
C GLY A 99 19.29 -8.59 -4.64
N TRP A 100 18.88 -7.40 -4.20
CA TRP A 100 18.08 -7.20 -2.99
C TRP A 100 18.74 -7.78 -1.72
N GLU A 101 20.05 -7.59 -1.58
CA GLU A 101 20.82 -8.05 -0.42
C GLU A 101 20.24 -7.47 0.87
N GLU A 102 19.93 -8.34 1.83
CA GLU A 102 19.24 -7.98 3.08
C GLU A 102 19.96 -6.90 3.87
N ARG A 103 21.30 -6.97 3.97
CA ARG A 103 22.10 -5.97 4.69
C ARG A 103 21.93 -4.57 4.10
N GLN A 104 21.88 -4.47 2.77
CA GLN A 104 21.75 -3.17 2.09
C GLN A 104 20.32 -2.63 2.16
N ILE A 105 19.32 -3.52 2.15
CA ILE A 105 17.93 -3.14 2.44
C ILE A 105 17.87 -2.52 3.85
N GLU A 106 18.45 -3.18 4.85
CA GLU A 106 18.49 -2.68 6.23
C GLU A 106 19.20 -1.33 6.34
N GLU A 107 20.38 -1.19 5.73
CA GLU A 107 21.14 0.07 5.70
C GLU A 107 20.36 1.22 5.05
N LEU A 108 19.69 0.97 3.91
CA LEU A 108 18.86 1.99 3.26
C LEU A 108 17.65 2.36 4.12
N LEU A 109 16.96 1.37 4.69
CA LEU A 109 15.79 1.61 5.55
C LEU A 109 16.17 2.34 6.84
N GLU A 110 17.34 2.06 7.42
CA GLU A 110 17.86 2.78 8.58
C GLU A 110 18.15 4.24 8.23
N LEU A 111 18.77 4.50 7.07
CA LEU A 111 19.00 5.86 6.57
C LEU A 111 17.68 6.61 6.36
N LEU A 112 16.73 6.04 5.61
CA LEU A 112 15.44 6.69 5.33
C LEU A 112 14.64 6.93 6.62
N THR A 113 14.69 5.97 7.55
CA THR A 113 14.03 6.12 8.85
C THR A 113 14.68 7.21 9.68
N SER A 114 16.00 7.21 9.82
CA SER A 114 16.72 8.17 10.65
C SER A 114 16.62 9.60 10.11
N GLU A 115 16.74 9.78 8.81
CA GLU A 115 16.73 11.10 8.17
C GLU A 115 15.31 11.65 7.97
N ILE A 116 14.27 10.81 7.80
CA ILE A 116 12.91 11.30 7.45
C ILE A 116 11.88 11.01 8.54
N LEU A 117 11.73 9.74 8.93
CA LEU A 117 10.56 9.30 9.71
C LEU A 117 10.77 9.34 11.23
N HIS A 118 12.01 9.31 11.70
CA HIS A 118 12.32 9.20 13.11
C HIS A 118 11.80 10.45 13.88
N PRO A 119 11.25 10.30 15.11
CA PRO A 119 10.75 11.45 15.87
C PRO A 119 11.78 12.55 16.14
N SER A 120 13.07 12.22 16.16
CA SER A 120 14.16 13.21 16.31
C SER A 120 14.62 13.83 14.99
N SER A 121 14.13 13.33 13.84
CA SER A 121 14.46 13.91 12.54
C SER A 121 13.90 15.32 12.46
N GLN A 122 14.72 16.22 11.92
CA GLN A 122 14.35 17.61 11.60
C GLN A 122 13.58 17.72 10.28
N ALA A 123 13.19 16.60 9.66
CA ALA A 123 12.43 16.59 8.42
C ALA A 123 11.09 17.33 8.56
N PRO A 124 10.85 18.36 7.73
CA PRO A 124 9.58 19.08 7.72
C PRO A 124 8.40 18.18 7.30
N HIS A 125 7.17 18.56 7.70
CA HIS A 125 5.98 17.75 7.41
C HIS A 125 5.76 17.48 5.91
N GLY A 126 6.13 18.42 5.03
CA GLY A 126 6.01 18.26 3.58
C GLY A 126 6.91 17.13 3.05
N VAL A 127 8.16 17.05 3.53
CA VAL A 127 9.10 15.97 3.20
C VAL A 127 8.57 14.62 3.68
N LYS A 128 8.14 14.55 4.95
CA LYS A 128 7.58 13.32 5.54
C LYS A 128 6.36 12.83 4.78
N SER A 129 5.42 13.73 4.48
CA SER A 129 4.18 13.39 3.80
C SER A 129 4.45 12.87 2.39
N HIS A 130 5.23 13.59 1.60
CA HIS A 130 5.57 13.17 0.24
C HIS A 130 6.34 11.86 0.23
N PHE A 131 7.33 11.69 1.11
CA PHE A 131 8.07 10.43 1.21
C PHE A 131 7.14 9.23 1.46
N ILE A 132 6.21 9.35 2.42
CA ILE A 132 5.26 8.28 2.72
C ILE A 132 4.34 7.99 1.52
N GLU A 133 3.86 9.04 0.84
CA GLU A 133 2.97 8.92 -0.32
C GLU A 133 3.63 8.20 -1.49
N ILE A 134 4.91 8.48 -1.77
CA ILE A 134 5.59 7.90 -2.93
C ILE A 134 6.28 6.56 -2.63
N PHE A 135 6.44 6.17 -1.36
CA PHE A 135 7.32 5.06 -0.99
C PHE A 135 6.90 3.73 -1.63
N LEU A 136 5.64 3.34 -1.46
CA LEU A 136 5.14 2.10 -2.07
C LEU A 136 5.11 2.20 -3.59
N GLU A 137 4.73 3.35 -4.16
CA GLU A 137 4.70 3.54 -5.61
C GLU A 137 6.07 3.32 -6.26
N GLU A 138 7.14 3.88 -5.67
CA GLU A 138 8.49 3.70 -6.19
C GLU A 138 9.03 2.30 -5.92
N LEU A 139 8.67 1.67 -4.80
CA LEU A 139 9.01 0.27 -4.51
C LEU A 139 8.37 -0.68 -5.53
N THR A 140 7.08 -0.50 -5.83
CA THR A 140 6.37 -1.29 -6.84
C THR A 140 7.04 -1.18 -8.21
N LYS A 141 7.36 0.04 -8.67
CA LYS A 141 8.00 0.26 -9.99
C LYS A 141 9.32 -0.47 -10.16
N VAL A 142 10.10 -0.65 -9.09
CA VAL A 142 11.44 -1.25 -9.18
C VAL A 142 11.41 -2.74 -8.84
N GLY A 143 10.59 -3.14 -7.87
CA GLY A 143 10.69 -4.44 -7.21
C GLY A 143 9.47 -5.35 -7.34
N ALA A 144 8.35 -4.94 -7.92
CA ALA A 144 7.14 -5.78 -7.94
C ALA A 144 7.33 -7.16 -8.58
N GLU A 145 8.20 -7.27 -9.59
CA GLU A 145 8.48 -8.54 -10.28
C GLU A 145 9.46 -9.46 -9.54
N GLU A 146 10.28 -8.92 -8.63
CA GLU A 146 11.41 -9.66 -8.04
C GLU A 146 11.30 -9.84 -6.52
N LEU A 147 10.60 -8.95 -5.83
CA LEU A 147 10.53 -8.95 -4.38
C LEU A 147 9.58 -10.02 -3.85
N THR A 148 10.08 -10.82 -2.93
CA THR A 148 9.28 -11.76 -2.16
C THR A 148 8.38 -11.04 -1.15
N ALA A 149 7.29 -11.71 -0.74
CA ALA A 149 6.40 -11.20 0.31
C ALA A 149 7.13 -10.89 1.62
N ASP A 150 8.15 -11.68 1.98
CA ASP A 150 8.97 -11.48 3.19
C ASP A 150 9.85 -10.23 3.06
N GLN A 151 10.44 -9.97 1.90
CA GLN A 151 11.20 -8.75 1.65
C GLN A 151 10.28 -7.52 1.66
N ASN A 152 9.10 -7.62 1.07
CA ASN A 152 8.10 -6.55 1.10
C ASN A 152 7.68 -6.22 2.54
N LEU A 153 7.53 -7.23 3.41
CA LEU A 153 7.31 -7.02 4.85
C LEU A 153 8.46 -6.25 5.52
N LYS A 154 9.72 -6.53 5.16
CA LYS A 154 10.89 -5.79 5.67
C LYS A 154 10.84 -4.31 5.28
N PHE A 155 10.49 -4.00 4.02
CA PHE A 155 10.36 -2.62 3.55
C PHE A 155 9.29 -1.83 4.29
N ILE A 156 8.17 -2.46 4.68
CA ILE A 156 7.09 -1.77 5.41
C ILE A 156 7.27 -1.76 6.93
N ASP A 157 8.17 -2.58 7.48
CA ASP A 157 8.35 -2.70 8.93
C ASP A 157 8.69 -1.38 9.66
N PRO A 158 9.53 -0.48 9.11
CA PRO A 158 9.72 0.84 9.70
C PRO A 158 8.41 1.61 9.89
N PHE A 159 7.49 1.51 8.92
CA PHE A 159 6.18 2.16 9.00
C PHE A 159 5.28 1.52 10.07
N CYS A 160 5.34 0.19 10.25
CA CYS A 160 4.67 -0.51 11.35
C CYS A 160 5.16 0.03 12.71
N ARG A 161 6.48 0.20 12.86
CA ARG A 161 7.09 0.72 14.10
C ARG A 161 6.71 2.17 14.37
N ILE A 162 6.79 3.03 13.36
CA ILE A 162 6.52 4.46 13.48
C ILE A 162 5.03 4.71 13.72
N ALA A 163 4.13 4.05 12.99
CA ALA A 163 2.69 4.22 13.17
C ALA A 163 2.22 3.85 14.59
N ALA A 164 2.83 2.84 15.22
CA ALA A 164 2.51 2.48 16.60
C ALA A 164 2.95 3.53 17.64
N ARG A 165 4.02 4.29 17.37
CA ARG A 165 4.65 5.17 18.38
C ARG A 165 4.44 6.66 18.17
N THR A 166 4.17 7.08 16.92
CA THR A 166 4.10 8.51 16.59
C THR A 166 3.00 9.23 17.36
N LYS A 167 3.30 10.45 17.81
CA LYS A 167 2.33 11.38 18.41
C LYS A 167 1.71 12.31 17.37
N ASP A 168 2.31 12.38 16.18
CA ASP A 168 1.83 13.21 15.09
C ASP A 168 0.71 12.48 14.35
N SER A 169 -0.49 13.05 14.43
CA SER A 169 -1.70 12.50 13.81
C SER A 169 -1.65 12.56 12.29
N LEU A 170 -0.93 13.51 11.70
CA LEU A 170 -0.76 13.63 10.25
C LEU A 170 0.14 12.50 9.74
N VAL A 171 1.29 12.28 10.40
CA VAL A 171 2.17 11.15 10.05
C VAL A 171 1.44 9.82 10.18
N LEU A 172 0.71 9.60 11.28
CA LEU A 172 -0.11 8.40 11.43
C LEU A 172 -1.13 8.24 10.30
N ASN A 173 -1.80 9.34 9.93
CA ASN A 173 -2.78 9.33 8.85
C ASN A 173 -2.15 8.98 7.51
N ASN A 174 -1.02 9.60 7.18
CA ASN A 174 -0.32 9.38 5.93
C ASN A 174 0.20 7.95 5.83
N ILE A 175 0.76 7.40 6.91
CA ILE A 175 1.20 5.99 6.94
C ILE A 175 0.00 5.04 6.80
N THR A 176 -1.09 5.31 7.53
CA THR A 176 -2.29 4.47 7.47
C THR A 176 -2.82 4.42 6.03
N ARG A 177 -2.97 5.58 5.40
CA ARG A 177 -3.53 5.69 4.05
C ARG A 177 -2.56 5.25 2.96
N GLY A 178 -1.39 5.88 2.90
CA GLY A 178 -0.43 5.70 1.82
C GLY A 178 0.39 4.41 1.88
N ILE A 179 0.39 3.70 3.01
CA ILE A 179 1.04 2.39 3.13
C ILE A 179 -0.01 1.30 3.31
N PHE A 180 -0.71 1.28 4.45
CA PHE A 180 -1.49 0.09 4.80
C PHE A 180 -2.83 -0.01 4.07
N GLU A 181 -3.55 1.09 3.86
CA GLU A 181 -4.77 1.06 3.06
C GLU A 181 -4.45 0.81 1.58
N THR A 182 -3.37 1.38 1.04
CA THR A 182 -2.87 1.05 -0.30
C THR A 182 -2.57 -0.43 -0.48
N ILE A 183 -1.94 -1.11 0.50
CA ILE A 183 -1.72 -2.57 0.44
C ILE A 183 -3.05 -3.33 0.39
N VAL A 184 -4.06 -2.88 1.16
CA VAL A 184 -5.39 -3.52 1.17
C VAL A 184 -6.12 -3.31 -0.16
N GLU A 185 -6.04 -2.10 -0.72
CA GLU A 185 -6.67 -1.73 -2.00
C GLU A 185 -6.02 -2.46 -3.19
N GLN A 186 -4.71 -2.69 -3.16
CA GLN A 186 -4.00 -3.43 -4.22
C GLN A 186 -4.11 -4.95 -4.09
N ALA A 187 -4.62 -5.46 -2.97
CA ALA A 187 -4.70 -6.90 -2.70
C ALA A 187 -5.46 -7.71 -3.78
N PRO A 188 -6.58 -7.24 -4.34
CA PRO A 188 -7.29 -7.98 -5.38
C PRO A 188 -6.48 -8.13 -6.68
N LEU A 189 -5.72 -7.09 -7.06
CA LEU A 189 -4.82 -7.14 -8.22
C LEU A 189 -3.67 -8.13 -7.96
N ALA A 190 -3.08 -8.09 -6.76
CA ALA A 190 -1.98 -8.98 -6.37
C ALA A 190 -2.39 -10.45 -6.45
N ILE A 191 -3.62 -10.76 -6.04
CA ILE A 191 -4.17 -12.10 -6.10
C ILE A 191 -4.50 -12.50 -7.54
N GLU A 192 -4.99 -11.58 -8.37
CA GLU A 192 -5.18 -11.86 -9.80
C GLU A 192 -3.85 -12.19 -10.49
N ASP A 193 -2.79 -11.41 -10.23
CA ASP A 193 -1.44 -11.65 -10.76
C ASP A 193 -0.94 -13.04 -10.38
N LEU A 194 -1.06 -13.41 -9.09
CA LEU A 194 -0.66 -14.73 -8.61
C LEU A 194 -1.47 -15.87 -9.25
N LEU A 195 -2.77 -15.68 -9.45
CA LEU A 195 -3.63 -16.69 -10.10
C LEU A 195 -3.28 -16.87 -11.58
N ASN A 196 -2.98 -15.78 -12.29
CA ASN A 196 -2.57 -15.82 -13.69
C ASN A 196 -1.19 -16.51 -13.84
N GLU A 197 -0.25 -16.26 -12.92
CA GLU A 197 1.05 -16.91 -12.92
C GLU A 197 0.94 -18.43 -12.70
N LEU A 198 0.06 -18.87 -11.79
CA LEU A 198 -0.19 -20.29 -11.56
C LEU A 198 -0.82 -20.97 -12.78
N ASP A 199 -1.74 -20.30 -13.47
CA ASP A 199 -2.36 -20.83 -14.69
C ASP A 199 -1.34 -21.00 -15.81
N ALA A 200 -0.45 -20.02 -16.01
CA ALA A 200 0.59 -20.10 -17.03
C ALA A 200 1.53 -21.31 -16.80
N ARG A 201 1.87 -21.58 -15.53
CA ARG A 201 2.70 -22.75 -15.16
C ARG A 201 1.99 -24.09 -15.40
N ASP A 202 0.68 -24.16 -15.16
CA ASP A 202 -0.10 -25.38 -15.38
C ASP A 202 -0.24 -25.70 -16.88
N GLU A 203 -0.37 -24.69 -17.74
CA GLU A 203 -0.41 -24.85 -19.21
C GLU A 203 0.95 -25.28 -19.79
N GLU A 204 2.06 -24.72 -19.31
CA GLU A 204 3.42 -25.14 -19.70
C GLU A 204 3.70 -26.60 -19.33
N ALA A 205 3.30 -27.02 -18.13
CA ALA A 205 3.47 -28.41 -17.67
C ALA A 205 2.59 -29.40 -18.45
N ALA A 206 1.43 -28.96 -18.95
CA ALA A 206 0.58 -29.78 -19.82
C ALA A 206 1.19 -29.97 -21.21
N SER A 207 1.79 -28.92 -21.78
CA SER A 207 2.46 -28.98 -23.09
C SER A 207 3.67 -29.92 -23.09
N ASP A 208 4.51 -29.89 -22.04
CA ASP A 208 5.69 -30.77 -21.93
C ASP A 208 5.33 -32.26 -21.79
N SER A 209 4.11 -32.56 -21.36
CA SER A 209 3.64 -33.94 -21.19
C SER A 209 3.12 -34.60 -22.47
N GLU A 210 2.87 -33.83 -23.54
CA GLU A 210 2.43 -34.36 -24.83
C GLU A 210 3.57 -34.59 -25.86
N GLU A 211 4.79 -34.10 -25.61
CA GLU A 211 5.94 -34.34 -26.51
C GLU A 211 6.66 -35.70 -26.30
N SER A 212 6.28 -36.51 -25.31
CA SER A 212 6.94 -37.80 -25.02
C SER A 212 6.24 -39.05 -25.59
N SER A 213 5.37 -38.91 -26.58
CA SER A 213 4.76 -40.07 -27.26
C SER A 213 4.73 -39.94 -28.78
N GLU A 214 5.90 -39.87 -29.42
CA GLU A 214 6.06 -40.30 -30.80
C GLU A 214 7.21 -41.31 -30.89
N ASP A 215 6.85 -42.59 -30.92
CA ASP A 215 7.75 -43.65 -31.39
C ASP A 215 7.00 -44.46 -32.45
N GLY A 216 7.58 -44.53 -33.66
CA GLY A 216 6.95 -45.16 -34.83
C GLY A 216 7.79 -45.07 -36.12
N GLU A 217 8.71 -46.01 -36.28
CA GLU A 217 9.66 -46.23 -37.38
C GLU A 217 9.11 -46.10 -38.83
N ARG A 218 9.88 -45.44 -39.72
CA ARG A 218 10.40 -46.01 -41.00
C ARG A 218 11.16 -44.98 -41.85
N GLY A 219 12.36 -45.34 -42.33
CA GLY A 219 12.87 -44.84 -43.62
C GLY A 219 14.34 -44.42 -43.67
N ASP A 220 15.20 -45.38 -43.99
CA ASP A 220 16.62 -45.27 -44.34
C ASP A 220 16.93 -44.25 -45.46
N ALA A 221 17.95 -43.39 -45.25
CA ALA A 221 18.92 -42.97 -46.28
C ALA A 221 20.08 -42.16 -45.65
N LEU A 222 21.26 -42.80 -45.59
CA LEU A 222 22.57 -42.21 -45.31
C LEU A 222 22.94 -41.10 -46.31
N SER A 223 23.57 -39.99 -45.85
CA SER A 223 24.90 -39.59 -46.33
C SER A 223 25.47 -38.35 -45.63
N GLN A 224 26.78 -38.40 -45.42
CA GLN A 224 27.67 -37.53 -44.67
C GLN A 224 27.83 -36.09 -45.21
N LYS A 225 28.07 -35.14 -44.29
CA LYS A 225 29.13 -34.09 -44.27
C LYS A 225 28.66 -32.94 -43.36
N ARG A 226 29.46 -32.17 -42.65
CA ARG A 226 30.88 -32.15 -42.23
C ARG A 226 30.94 -30.92 -41.31
N SER A 227 31.50 -31.10 -40.12
CA SER A 227 31.78 -30.00 -39.19
C SER A 227 32.89 -29.12 -39.75
N GLU A 228 32.66 -27.80 -39.84
CA GLU A 228 33.72 -26.78 -39.93
C GLU A 228 33.29 -25.51 -39.15
N ARG A 229 33.89 -25.30 -37.97
CA ARG A 229 34.37 -23.96 -37.53
C ARG A 229 35.67 -23.67 -38.30
N PRO A 230 36.19 -22.43 -38.50
CA PRO A 230 36.27 -21.29 -37.54
C PRO A 230 36.29 -19.91 -38.29
N PRO A 231 37.02 -18.82 -37.92
CA PRO A 231 37.53 -18.30 -36.64
C PRO A 231 37.18 -16.80 -36.39
N ALA A 232 37.66 -16.30 -35.25
CA ALA A 232 37.58 -14.94 -34.74
C ALA A 232 38.37 -13.87 -35.54
N GLY A 233 37.90 -12.62 -35.43
CA GLY A 233 38.73 -11.42 -35.43
C GLY A 233 38.23 -10.25 -36.28
N SER A 234 37.63 -9.22 -35.67
CA SER A 234 37.94 -7.81 -35.95
C SER A 234 37.18 -6.83 -35.02
N VAL A 235 37.96 -6.28 -34.10
CA VAL A 235 37.97 -4.97 -33.42
C VAL A 235 37.00 -3.83 -33.89
N CYS A 236 36.48 -3.10 -32.88
CA CYS A 236 35.85 -1.74 -32.86
C CYS A 236 34.42 -1.61 -33.44
N ARG A 237 33.45 -0.85 -32.88
CA ARG A 237 33.44 0.36 -32.03
C ARG A 237 32.00 0.55 -31.47
N ALA A 238 31.91 1.16 -30.30
CA ALA A 238 30.69 1.46 -29.56
C ALA A 238 29.73 2.45 -30.25
N GLU A 239 28.42 2.17 -30.12
CA GLU A 239 27.28 3.11 -30.06
C GLU A 239 26.25 2.46 -29.10
N PRO A 240 25.79 3.12 -28.02
CA PRO A 240 24.66 2.61 -27.25
C PRO A 240 23.37 3.02 -27.96
N GLU A 241 22.56 2.02 -28.33
CA GLU A 241 21.25 2.28 -28.91
C GLU A 241 20.39 3.09 -27.95
N ALA A 242 19.78 4.12 -28.53
CA ALA A 242 18.93 5.09 -27.88
C ALA A 242 17.81 4.38 -27.12
N GLY A 243 17.68 4.71 -25.84
CA GLY A 243 16.60 4.25 -25.00
C GLY A 243 15.26 4.56 -25.63
N GLU A 244 14.52 3.52 -25.98
CA GLU A 244 13.12 3.59 -26.33
C GLU A 244 12.36 4.14 -25.13
N GLN A 245 11.94 5.40 -25.27
CA GLN A 245 10.98 6.04 -24.41
C GLN A 245 9.63 5.38 -24.70
N THR A 246 9.28 4.36 -23.93
CA THR A 246 7.89 3.93 -23.83
C THR A 246 7.12 5.05 -23.16
N GLY A 247 6.26 5.70 -23.95
CA GLY A 247 5.25 6.63 -23.45
C GLY A 247 4.45 5.95 -22.34
N ASP A 248 4.20 6.73 -21.28
CA ASP A 248 3.37 6.40 -20.13
C ASP A 248 1.91 6.25 -20.58
N ASP A 249 1.59 5.13 -21.25
CA ASP A 249 0.22 4.67 -21.48
C ASP A 249 -0.24 4.01 -20.18
N ARG A 250 -0.62 4.86 -19.21
CA ARG A 250 -1.26 4.43 -17.96
C ARG A 250 -2.67 3.92 -18.24
N ASP A 251 -2.80 2.66 -18.63
CA ASP A 251 -3.97 1.84 -18.26
C ASP A 251 -3.81 0.33 -18.53
N SER A 252 -2.64 -0.25 -18.28
CA SER A 252 -2.49 -1.71 -18.24
C SER A 252 -1.82 -2.11 -16.93
N GLY A 253 -2.51 -2.92 -16.15
CA GLY A 253 -2.14 -3.35 -14.80
C GLY A 253 -0.72 -3.90 -14.75
N GLY A 254 0.24 -3.05 -14.40
CA GLY A 254 1.59 -3.47 -14.11
C GLY A 254 1.62 -4.33 -12.84
N PRO A 255 2.70 -5.12 -12.65
CA PRO A 255 2.83 -6.02 -11.52
C PRO A 255 2.70 -5.24 -10.20
N VAL A 256 1.95 -5.81 -9.26
CA VAL A 256 1.81 -5.24 -7.91
C VAL A 256 2.61 -6.03 -6.87
N LEU A 257 2.98 -5.36 -5.78
CA LEU A 257 3.74 -5.98 -4.69
C LEU A 257 2.91 -7.07 -4.00
N GLN A 258 3.52 -8.25 -3.87
CA GLN A 258 2.92 -9.37 -3.16
C GLN A 258 3.20 -9.27 -1.65
N PHE A 259 2.18 -9.50 -0.83
CA PHE A 259 2.30 -9.50 0.63
C PHE A 259 1.64 -10.73 1.24
N ASP A 260 2.27 -11.27 2.29
CA ASP A 260 1.60 -12.16 3.22
C ASP A 260 0.76 -11.31 4.19
N TYR A 261 -0.54 -11.19 3.90
CA TYR A 261 -1.47 -10.38 4.69
C TYR A 261 -1.56 -10.84 6.15
N GLU A 262 -1.36 -12.13 6.43
CA GLU A 262 -1.31 -12.65 7.80
C GLU A 262 -0.05 -12.16 8.52
N ALA A 263 1.11 -12.24 7.87
CA ALA A 263 2.37 -11.74 8.43
C ALA A 263 2.32 -10.22 8.67
N VAL A 264 1.77 -9.44 7.73
CA VAL A 264 1.58 -7.98 7.90
C VAL A 264 0.63 -7.68 9.07
N ALA A 265 -0.50 -8.38 9.16
CA ALA A 265 -1.46 -8.21 10.25
C ALA A 265 -0.84 -8.53 11.62
N ASN A 266 -0.12 -9.65 11.71
CA ASN A 266 0.56 -10.09 12.92
C ASN A 266 1.62 -9.08 13.35
N ARG A 267 2.42 -8.58 12.40
CA ARG A 267 3.44 -7.58 12.71
C ARG A 267 2.83 -6.27 13.21
N LEU A 268 1.77 -5.79 12.57
CA LEU A 268 1.05 -4.60 13.04
C LEU A 268 0.41 -4.81 14.42
N PHE A 269 -0.14 -5.99 14.67
CA PHE A 269 -0.72 -6.34 15.97
C PHE A 269 0.33 -6.37 17.08
N GLU A 270 1.50 -6.97 16.81
CA GLU A 270 2.63 -6.99 17.73
C GLU A 270 3.08 -5.57 18.10
N MET A 271 3.13 -4.65 17.13
CA MET A 271 3.51 -3.25 17.38
C MET A 271 2.39 -2.47 18.11
N ALA A 272 1.13 -2.66 17.72
CA ALA A 272 -0.01 -1.93 18.28
C ALA A 272 -0.39 -2.38 19.70
N SER A 273 -0.17 -3.64 20.04
CA SER A 273 -0.53 -4.23 21.35
C SER A 273 0.39 -3.79 22.51
N ARG A 274 1.53 -3.18 22.22
CA ARG A 274 2.48 -2.68 23.23
C ARG A 274 1.84 -1.61 24.11
N GLN A 275 2.15 -1.63 25.41
CA GLN A 275 1.60 -0.66 26.38
C GLN A 275 2.00 0.79 26.07
N SER A 276 3.13 0.99 25.40
CA SER A 276 3.63 2.29 24.94
C SER A 276 2.79 2.93 23.82
N THR A 277 1.91 2.16 23.15
CA THR A 277 1.18 2.59 21.96
C THR A 277 0.00 3.49 22.35
N PRO A 278 -0.09 4.73 21.83
CA PRO A 278 -1.22 5.63 22.10
C PRO A 278 -2.56 5.01 21.72
N SER A 279 -3.62 5.31 22.47
CA SER A 279 -4.96 4.74 22.27
C SER A 279 -5.56 5.08 20.89
N GLN A 280 -5.29 6.29 20.39
CA GLN A 280 -5.71 6.72 19.05
C GLN A 280 -5.05 5.87 17.96
N ASN A 281 -3.75 5.61 18.09
CA ASN A 281 -2.99 4.77 17.15
C ASN A 281 -3.52 3.35 17.18
N ARG A 282 -3.70 2.76 18.37
CA ARG A 282 -4.31 1.42 18.53
C ARG A 282 -5.64 1.31 17.80
N LYS A 283 -6.53 2.29 17.99
CA LYS A 283 -7.85 2.29 17.34
C LYS A 283 -7.75 2.33 15.81
N ARG A 284 -6.81 3.08 15.24
CA ARG A 284 -6.61 3.14 13.78
C ARG A 284 -5.98 1.84 13.26
N LEU A 285 -4.90 1.39 13.90
CA LEU A 285 -4.18 0.18 13.48
C LEU A 285 -5.06 -1.07 13.58
N TYR A 286 -5.89 -1.22 14.62
CA TYR A 286 -6.81 -2.37 14.71
C TYR A 286 -7.86 -2.42 13.61
N LYS A 287 -8.24 -1.29 13.01
CA LYS A 287 -9.12 -1.30 11.83
C LYS A 287 -8.41 -1.89 10.61
N VAL A 288 -7.16 -1.48 10.39
CA VAL A 288 -6.32 -1.98 9.30
C VAL A 288 -6.02 -3.47 9.50
N ILE A 289 -5.61 -3.87 10.70
CA ILE A 289 -5.32 -5.26 11.06
C ILE A 289 -6.53 -6.15 10.77
N ARG A 290 -7.75 -5.69 11.08
CA ARG A 290 -8.97 -6.44 10.77
C ARG A 290 -9.14 -6.65 9.26
N LYS A 291 -8.97 -5.60 8.45
CA LYS A 291 -9.03 -5.70 6.98
C LYS A 291 -8.00 -6.70 6.45
N LEU A 292 -6.76 -6.67 6.95
CA LEU A 292 -5.70 -7.61 6.55
C LEU A 292 -6.00 -9.05 6.98
N GLN A 293 -6.57 -9.27 8.17
CA GLN A 293 -7.01 -10.58 8.62
C GLN A 293 -8.17 -11.12 7.79
N ASP A 294 -9.11 -10.25 7.40
CA ASP A 294 -10.21 -10.60 6.51
C ASP A 294 -9.65 -11.04 5.14
N LEU A 295 -8.67 -10.30 4.58
CA LEU A 295 -7.96 -10.68 3.35
C LEU A 295 -7.25 -12.04 3.47
N ALA A 296 -6.50 -12.27 4.55
CA ALA A 296 -5.86 -13.56 4.82
C ALA A 296 -6.89 -14.71 4.94
N GLY A 297 -8.09 -14.41 5.45
CA GLY A 297 -9.23 -15.33 5.50
C GLY A 297 -9.98 -15.52 4.17
N GLY A 298 -9.58 -14.82 3.10
CA GLY A 298 -10.23 -14.83 1.80
C GLY A 298 -11.55 -14.05 1.75
N ILE A 299 -11.74 -13.09 2.66
CA ILE A 299 -12.86 -12.16 2.69
C ILE A 299 -12.36 -10.84 2.10
N PHE A 300 -12.81 -10.53 0.89
CA PHE A 300 -12.46 -9.31 0.18
C PHE A 300 -13.54 -8.24 0.42
N PRO A 301 -13.18 -6.96 0.53
CA PRO A 301 -14.14 -5.87 0.53
C PRO A 301 -15.08 -5.98 -0.68
N GLU A 302 -16.41 -5.91 -0.46
CA GLU A 302 -17.42 -6.33 -1.44
C GLU A 302 -17.43 -5.55 -2.78
N ASP A 303 -16.73 -4.42 -2.90
CA ASP A 303 -16.80 -3.54 -4.08
C ASP A 303 -15.62 -3.69 -5.08
N GLU A 304 -14.60 -4.50 -4.79
CA GLU A 304 -13.37 -4.59 -5.62
C GLU A 304 -12.83 -6.02 -5.75
N ILE A 305 -13.69 -7.00 -6.07
CA ILE A 305 -13.20 -8.36 -6.37
C ILE A 305 -13.12 -8.53 -7.90
N PRO A 306 -11.93 -8.71 -8.49
CA PRO A 306 -11.81 -9.11 -9.89
C PRO A 306 -12.69 -10.32 -10.16
N GLU A 307 -13.52 -10.26 -11.21
CA GLU A 307 -14.53 -11.28 -11.49
C GLU A 307 -13.94 -12.69 -11.56
N LYS A 308 -12.67 -12.82 -11.98
CA LYS A 308 -11.94 -14.09 -12.04
C LYS A 308 -11.64 -14.69 -10.65
N ALA A 309 -11.20 -13.88 -9.69
CA ALA A 309 -10.95 -14.32 -8.31
C ALA A 309 -12.26 -14.77 -7.63
N CYS A 310 -13.35 -14.03 -7.89
CA CYS A 310 -14.71 -14.39 -7.46
C CYS A 310 -15.15 -15.76 -7.98
N ARG A 311 -14.94 -16.04 -9.28
CA ARG A 311 -15.31 -17.33 -9.89
C ARG A 311 -14.56 -18.51 -9.25
N ARG A 312 -13.25 -18.40 -9.04
CA ARG A 312 -12.43 -19.48 -8.44
C ARG A 312 -12.76 -19.77 -6.97
N LEU A 313 -13.01 -18.73 -6.17
CA LEU A 313 -13.44 -18.90 -4.76
C LEU A 313 -14.82 -19.59 -4.67
N LEU A 314 -15.73 -19.26 -5.59
CA LEU A 314 -17.03 -19.90 -5.70
C LEU A 314 -16.93 -21.34 -6.22
N GLU A 315 -16.04 -21.61 -7.17
CA GLU A 315 -15.73 -22.95 -7.67
C GLU A 315 -15.12 -23.83 -6.59
N GLY A 316 -14.16 -23.33 -5.82
CA GLY A 316 -13.60 -24.04 -4.66
C GLY A 316 -14.65 -24.37 -3.60
N ARG A 317 -15.62 -23.47 -3.35
CA ARG A 317 -16.77 -23.73 -2.47
C ARG A 317 -17.75 -24.75 -3.07
N ARG A 318 -18.03 -24.69 -4.38
CA ARG A 318 -18.88 -25.66 -5.10
C ARG A 318 -18.24 -27.05 -5.07
N GLN A 319 -16.95 -27.15 -5.37
CA GLN A 319 -16.17 -28.39 -5.32
C GLN A 319 -16.13 -29.01 -3.91
N LYS A 320 -15.92 -28.19 -2.86
CA LYS A 320 -16.00 -28.65 -1.45
C LYS A 320 -17.40 -29.12 -1.07
N LYS A 321 -18.47 -28.44 -1.51
CA LYS A 321 -19.86 -28.90 -1.33
C LYS A 321 -20.13 -30.21 -2.05
N THR A 322 -19.71 -30.37 -3.31
CA THR A 322 -19.88 -31.62 -4.06
C THR A 322 -19.04 -32.77 -3.50
N LYS A 323 -17.81 -32.54 -3.03
CA LYS A 323 -17.00 -33.57 -2.33
C LYS A 323 -17.65 -33.98 -1.01
N LYS A 324 -18.17 -33.03 -0.23
CA LYS A 324 -18.91 -33.31 1.02
C LYS A 324 -20.19 -34.11 0.75
N GLN A 325 -20.92 -33.79 -0.32
CA GLN A 325 -22.15 -34.47 -0.72
C GLN A 325 -21.88 -35.89 -1.28
N LYS A 326 -20.81 -36.07 -2.07
CA LYS A 326 -20.34 -37.39 -2.51
C LYS A 326 -19.89 -38.27 -1.34
N ARG A 327 -19.19 -37.71 -0.35
CA ARG A 327 -18.83 -38.41 0.91
C ARG A 327 -20.05 -38.80 1.75
N LEU A 328 -21.07 -37.93 1.79
CA LEU A 328 -22.34 -38.23 2.48
C LEU A 328 -23.13 -39.36 1.77
N LEU A 329 -23.10 -39.39 0.44
CA LEU A 329 -23.72 -40.45 -0.36
C LEU A 329 -22.96 -41.77 -0.28
N SER A 330 -21.63 -41.76 -0.17
CA SER A 330 -20.83 -42.97 0.03
C SER A 330 -21.06 -43.59 1.42
N LEU A 331 -21.07 -42.77 2.48
CA LEU A 331 -21.40 -43.21 3.84
C LEU A 331 -22.82 -43.80 3.95
N ARG A 332 -23.77 -43.29 3.16
CA ARG A 332 -25.15 -43.80 3.13
C ARG A 332 -25.27 -45.11 2.34
N ARG A 333 -24.39 -45.35 1.36
CA ARG A 333 -24.27 -46.64 0.65
C ARG A 333 -23.57 -47.71 1.50
N GLU A 334 -22.60 -47.32 2.32
CA GLU A 334 -21.91 -48.24 3.24
C GLU A 334 -22.83 -48.69 4.39
N ARG A 335 -23.68 -47.81 4.91
CA ARG A 335 -24.74 -48.18 5.89
C ARG A 335 -25.85 -49.06 5.32
N GLY A 336 -25.98 -49.18 4.00
CA GLY A 336 -26.99 -50.02 3.34
C GLY A 336 -26.54 -51.45 3.06
N LYS A 337 -25.33 -51.85 3.45
CA LYS A 337 -24.71 -53.13 3.06
C LYS A 337 -24.44 -54.11 4.20
N GLY A 338 -25.02 -53.90 5.38
CA GLY A 338 -24.84 -54.81 6.50
C GLY A 338 -25.93 -54.68 7.54
N GLU A 339 -27.09 -55.29 7.28
CA GLU A 339 -27.97 -55.80 8.32
C GLU A 339 -28.89 -56.86 7.68
N LYS A 340 -28.68 -58.13 8.07
CA LYS A 340 -29.63 -59.23 7.83
C LYS A 340 -30.78 -59.06 8.81
N GLU A 341 -32.01 -58.96 8.28
CA GLU A 341 -33.24 -59.08 9.07
C GLU A 341 -33.34 -60.46 9.76
N PRO A 342 -33.92 -60.54 10.96
CA PRO A 342 -34.65 -61.71 11.43
C PRO A 342 -36.18 -61.51 11.30
N PRO A 343 -36.98 -62.60 11.30
CA PRO A 343 -38.32 -62.59 10.74
C PRO A 343 -39.41 -62.04 11.67
N SER A 344 -40.48 -61.60 11.01
CA SER A 344 -41.72 -60.96 11.45
C SER A 344 -42.43 -61.51 12.70
N LEU A 345 -43.03 -60.60 13.49
CA LEU A 345 -44.33 -60.77 14.14
C LEU A 345 -45.08 -59.43 14.19
N GLY A 346 -46.38 -59.48 13.89
CA GLY A 346 -47.22 -58.35 13.52
C GLY A 346 -47.74 -57.49 14.67
N MET A 347 -48.28 -56.32 14.31
CA MET A 347 -49.63 -55.87 14.68
C MET A 347 -49.89 -54.45 14.15
N GLU A 348 -51.15 -54.25 13.79
CA GLU A 348 -51.77 -53.02 13.30
C GLU A 348 -51.49 -51.78 14.18
N ARG A 349 -51.51 -50.57 13.59
CA ARG A 349 -52.53 -49.54 13.92
C ARG A 349 -52.38 -48.23 13.14
N LYS A 350 -53.45 -47.95 12.38
CA LYS A 350 -54.22 -46.69 12.24
C LYS A 350 -53.49 -45.34 12.05
N ARG A 351 -53.75 -44.79 10.86
CA ARG A 351 -53.90 -43.35 10.55
C ARG A 351 -54.62 -42.57 11.66
N SER A 352 -54.17 -41.35 11.95
CA SER A 352 -55.10 -40.24 12.15
C SER A 352 -54.51 -38.90 11.68
N ARG A 353 -55.20 -38.32 10.69
CA ARG A 353 -55.21 -36.90 10.38
C ARG A 353 -56.05 -36.20 11.46
N ARG A 354 -55.64 -35.03 11.94
CA ARG A 354 -56.61 -33.98 12.34
C ARG A 354 -56.12 -32.58 11.94
N ARG A 355 -57.00 -31.93 11.17
CA ARG A 355 -57.13 -30.48 10.93
C ARG A 355 -57.66 -29.76 12.18
N GLY A 356 -57.52 -28.43 12.19
CA GLY A 356 -58.40 -27.49 12.93
C GLY A 356 -57.60 -26.43 13.69
N VAL A 357 -57.34 -25.24 13.14
CA VAL A 357 -58.20 -24.03 13.05
C VAL A 357 -58.36 -23.29 14.39
N GLY A 358 -57.85 -22.05 14.42
CA GLY A 358 -58.68 -20.87 14.73
C GLY A 358 -58.70 -20.31 16.16
N ALA A 359 -58.22 -19.06 16.25
CA ALA A 359 -58.76 -17.93 17.04
C ALA A 359 -58.77 -17.98 18.59
N GLY A 360 -58.15 -16.97 19.21
CA GLY A 360 -58.56 -16.46 20.54
C GLY A 360 -59.69 -15.44 20.42
N PRO A 361 -59.95 -14.54 21.40
CA PRO A 361 -59.62 -14.54 22.83
C PRO A 361 -60.84 -14.14 23.75
N LYS A 362 -60.58 -13.94 25.07
CA LYS A 362 -61.41 -13.38 26.19
C LYS A 362 -62.06 -14.43 27.12
N ALA A 363 -62.25 -14.24 28.43
CA ALA A 363 -61.76 -13.35 29.48
C ALA A 363 -62.42 -13.79 30.83
N ARG A 364 -61.74 -13.58 31.97
CA ARG A 364 -62.23 -13.44 33.39
C ARG A 364 -62.81 -14.70 34.06
N ALA A 365 -62.79 -14.91 35.38
CA ALA A 365 -62.25 -14.28 36.61
C ALA A 365 -62.33 -15.35 37.74
N GLU A 366 -61.43 -15.38 38.73
CA GLU A 366 -61.63 -15.11 40.19
C GLU A 366 -60.62 -16.04 40.93
N ALA A 367 -60.15 -15.89 42.16
CA ALA A 367 -59.92 -14.82 43.14
C ALA A 367 -59.12 -15.51 44.28
N ASP A 368 -58.12 -14.86 44.91
CA ASP A 368 -57.83 -14.94 46.36
C ASP A 368 -56.58 -14.13 46.77
N GLU A 369 -56.45 -13.92 48.07
CA GLU A 369 -56.16 -12.68 48.80
C GLU A 369 -54.69 -12.20 48.97
N GLN A 370 -54.61 -10.94 49.42
CA GLN A 370 -53.50 -10.02 49.77
C GLN A 370 -52.76 -10.34 51.11
N PRO A 371 -51.88 -9.49 51.72
CA PRO A 371 -51.27 -8.20 51.30
C PRO A 371 -49.74 -8.04 51.53
N GLY A 372 -49.16 -6.93 51.05
CA GLY A 372 -47.81 -6.49 51.45
C GLY A 372 -47.22 -5.25 50.75
N THR A 373 -47.90 -4.10 50.82
CA THR A 373 -47.39 -2.70 50.92
C THR A 373 -46.36 -2.05 49.95
N ALA A 374 -46.77 -0.84 49.49
CA ALA A 374 -46.02 0.38 49.08
C ALA A 374 -45.29 0.37 47.71
N LYS A 375 -45.87 0.82 46.58
CA LYS A 375 -46.44 2.13 46.15
C LYS A 375 -45.40 3.24 45.88
N TRP A 376 -45.04 3.39 44.59
CA TRP A 376 -44.85 4.70 43.93
C TRP A 376 -45.69 4.72 42.65
N THR A 377 -46.79 5.47 42.68
CA THR A 377 -47.70 5.67 41.56
C THR A 377 -47.28 6.87 40.73
N LEU A 378 -47.15 6.59 39.43
CA LEU A 378 -47.44 7.44 38.27
C LEU A 378 -48.59 8.45 38.49
N LEU A 379 -48.60 9.57 37.74
CA LEU A 379 -49.50 9.66 36.58
C LEU A 379 -49.12 10.77 35.60
N ARG A 380 -49.20 10.35 34.34
CA ARG A 380 -49.23 11.09 33.08
C ARG A 380 -50.60 11.76 32.95
N ASP A 381 -50.65 12.96 32.38
CA ASP A 381 -51.70 13.33 31.43
C ASP A 381 -51.31 14.54 30.57
N GLN A 382 -51.63 14.43 29.27
CA GLN A 382 -51.78 15.49 28.28
C GLN A 382 -53.23 15.37 27.80
N PRO A 383 -53.97 16.46 27.46
CA PRO A 383 -53.77 17.06 26.13
C PRO A 383 -54.12 18.57 25.97
N GLY A 384 -53.58 19.19 24.92
CA GLY A 384 -54.31 20.19 24.11
C GLY A 384 -53.94 21.67 24.27
N GLY A 385 -53.35 22.25 23.20
CA GLY A 385 -53.84 23.51 22.63
C GLY A 385 -53.17 24.86 22.99
N ARG A 386 -52.46 25.40 21.98
CA ARG A 386 -52.22 26.83 21.65
C ARG A 386 -51.36 27.70 22.59
N GLY A 387 -50.25 28.19 22.03
CA GLY A 387 -49.93 29.62 22.11
C GLY A 387 -48.54 30.02 22.65
N GLN A 388 -47.70 30.49 21.72
CA GLN A 388 -46.76 31.60 21.86
C GLN A 388 -45.41 31.46 22.63
N ARG A 389 -44.36 31.87 21.90
CA ARG A 389 -43.05 32.43 22.33
C ARG A 389 -42.02 31.42 22.89
N GLY A 390 -40.79 31.34 22.42
CA GLY A 390 -40.07 32.07 21.38
C GLY A 390 -38.80 31.32 20.98
N ALA A 391 -38.46 31.37 19.70
CA ALA A 391 -37.24 30.82 19.15
C ALA A 391 -36.12 31.88 19.24
N HIS A 392 -35.04 31.59 19.95
CA HIS A 392 -33.80 32.36 19.83
C HIS A 392 -33.02 31.89 18.61
N GLN A 393 -33.30 32.53 17.47
CA GLN A 393 -32.34 32.66 16.37
C GLN A 393 -31.19 33.56 16.83
N ARG A 394 -29.93 33.12 16.67
CA ARG A 394 -28.81 34.05 16.52
C ARG A 394 -28.35 34.06 15.08
N ARG A 395 -28.45 35.27 14.53
CA ARG A 395 -28.33 35.67 13.14
C ARG A 395 -26.88 35.57 12.66
N ARG A 396 -26.74 35.07 11.43
CA ARG A 396 -25.69 35.46 10.50
C ARG A 396 -25.97 36.89 10.04
N THR A 397 -24.96 37.75 10.03
CA THR A 397 -24.94 38.99 9.26
C THR A 397 -23.81 38.93 8.25
N PRO A 398 -24.09 39.16 6.95
CA PRO A 398 -23.07 39.30 5.91
C PRO A 398 -22.64 40.77 5.80
N ARG A 399 -21.40 41.02 5.38
CA ARG A 399 -21.02 42.31 4.81
C ARG A 399 -20.32 42.09 3.47
N GLN A 400 -20.94 42.68 2.45
CA GLN A 400 -20.47 42.79 1.07
C GLN A 400 -19.81 44.17 0.82
N PRO A 401 -19.16 44.38 -0.34
CA PRO A 401 -18.08 45.34 -0.55
C PRO A 401 -18.49 46.62 -1.33
N ALA A 402 -17.67 47.66 -1.21
CA ALA A 402 -17.42 48.78 -2.16
C ALA A 402 -16.41 49.71 -1.44
N GLY A 403 -15.35 50.28 -2.01
CA GLY A 403 -15.20 50.84 -3.35
C GLY A 403 -15.50 52.34 -3.32
N ALA A 404 -14.49 53.19 -3.04
CA ALA A 404 -14.23 54.51 -3.66
C ALA A 404 -13.52 55.55 -2.74
N ARG A 405 -12.36 56.00 -3.22
CA ARG A 405 -11.76 57.36 -3.27
C ARG A 405 -11.51 58.23 -2.01
N ALA A 406 -10.21 58.53 -1.88
CA ALA A 406 -9.56 59.85 -1.73
C ALA A 406 -9.52 60.53 -0.35
N LYS A 407 -8.29 60.70 0.17
CA LYS A 407 -7.61 62.01 0.25
C LYS A 407 -6.13 61.86 0.63
N ALA A 408 -5.33 62.74 0.03
CA ALA A 408 -3.90 62.89 0.18
C ALA A 408 -3.48 63.40 1.57
N ALA A 409 -2.26 63.04 2.01
CA ALA A 409 -1.21 64.00 2.37
C ALA A 409 0.06 63.29 2.86
N ASN A 410 1.19 63.85 2.39
CA ASN A 410 2.55 63.80 2.92
C ASN A 410 3.47 62.60 2.62
N VAL A 411 4.23 62.80 1.54
CA VAL A 411 5.48 62.14 1.19
C VAL A 411 6.63 62.84 1.93
N GLN A 412 7.49 62.07 2.61
CA GLN A 412 8.86 62.48 2.94
C GLN A 412 9.82 61.57 2.16
N GLU A 413 10.54 62.15 1.21
CA GLU A 413 11.67 61.52 0.51
C GLU A 413 12.94 61.56 1.39
N PRO A 414 13.86 60.57 1.26
CA PRO A 414 15.14 60.60 1.93
C PRO A 414 16.21 61.39 1.13
N GLU A 415 17.05 62.10 1.89
CA GLU A 415 18.13 62.97 1.41
C GLU A 415 19.17 62.28 0.50
N LYS A 416 19.47 62.95 -0.61
CA LYS A 416 20.65 62.69 -1.46
C LYS A 416 21.89 63.39 -0.88
N LYS A 417 22.90 62.61 -0.46
CA LYS A 417 24.26 63.11 -0.20
C LYS A 417 24.92 63.54 -1.52
N LYS A 418 25.18 64.84 -1.66
CA LYS A 418 26.03 65.44 -2.70
C LYS A 418 27.50 65.06 -2.49
N LYS A 419 28.13 64.55 -3.55
CA LYS A 419 29.58 64.54 -3.76
C LYS A 419 30.06 65.97 -4.06
N ARG A 420 31.12 66.40 -3.38
CA ARG A 420 32.00 67.51 -3.79
C ARG A 420 33.01 66.98 -4.81
N ARG A 421 33.07 67.58 -5.99
CA ARG A 421 34.29 67.76 -6.81
C ARG A 421 34.10 69.03 -7.65
N GLU A 422 35.13 69.86 -7.55
CA GLU A 422 35.49 71.06 -8.33
C GLU A 422 34.53 72.26 -8.32
#